data_AF-A0A318Y395-F1
#
_entry.id   AF-A0A318Y395-F1
#
_cell.length_a   1.000
_cell.length_b   1.000
_cell.length_c   1.000
_cell.angle_alpha   90.00
_cell.angle_beta   90.00
_cell.angle_gamma   90.00
#
_symmetry.space_group_name_H-M   'P 1'
#
loop_
_entity.id
_entity.type
_entity.pdbx_description
1 polymer ?
#
loop_
_entity_poly.entity_id
_entity_poly.type
_entity_poly.pdbx_seq_one_letter_code
_entity_poly.pdbx_strand_id
1 'polypeptide(L)'
;MAVKTNVYMNLSPSGTDSRLTSPPPCVEFHNPFSAESLAYRPQKPICLNMDTEPSPGRPEPSVLPVPMTPSSPDCLGTWHPRYLACTHFFVSHAQYTPAVQSLAAFLNIRLPCQQSGAPATHPSLRAYIRRLIVTAQDSPAVLDAFFGEDWAGGVGSIIKQERVNYLFTAKSGGWASTKAAYDSLPDEQTPFLRPLREPAEDELQEAEDRWSEWLAMEDWMVGPCSPW
;
A
#
# COMPACT_ATOMS: atom_id res chain seq x y z
N MET A 1 64.58 -32.25 -15.43
CA MET A 1 64.59 -30.78 -15.44
C MET A 1 64.50 -30.31 -14.01
N ALA A 2 65.55 -29.67 -13.51
CA ALA A 2 65.69 -29.32 -12.11
C ALA A 2 66.16 -27.86 -11.95
N VAL A 3 65.80 -27.30 -10.79
CA VAL A 3 66.42 -26.20 -10.05
C VAL A 3 65.94 -24.77 -10.33
N LYS A 4 65.51 -24.17 -9.20
CA LYS A 4 65.17 -22.79 -8.85
C LYS A 4 66.26 -21.78 -9.23
N THR A 5 65.86 -20.55 -9.56
CA THR A 5 66.34 -19.32 -8.86
C THR A 5 65.57 -18.07 -9.25
N ASN A 6 65.45 -17.19 -8.25
CA ASN A 6 64.80 -15.88 -8.20
C ASN A 6 65.82 -14.79 -8.57
N VAL A 7 65.44 -13.75 -9.31
CA VAL A 7 66.18 -12.47 -9.34
C VAL A 7 65.18 -11.31 -9.45
N TYR A 8 65.08 -10.57 -8.35
CA TYR A 8 64.58 -9.20 -8.29
C TYR A 8 65.48 -8.28 -9.12
N MET A 9 64.89 -7.44 -9.97
CA MET A 9 65.49 -6.16 -10.37
C MET A 9 64.41 -5.07 -10.31
N ASN A 10 64.46 -4.33 -9.20
CA ASN A 10 63.84 -3.02 -9.06
C ASN A 10 64.52 -2.04 -10.02
N LEU A 11 63.75 -1.39 -10.89
CA LEU A 11 64.16 -0.16 -11.56
C LEU A 11 62.95 0.80 -11.56
N SER A 12 63.04 1.78 -10.67
CA SER A 12 62.51 3.14 -10.85
C SER A 12 63.68 4.06 -10.52
N PRO A 13 63.91 5.17 -11.25
CA PRO A 13 63.10 6.36 -10.96
C PRO A 13 62.88 7.33 -12.14
N SER A 14 62.00 8.29 -11.85
CA SER A 14 61.99 9.67 -12.36
C SER A 14 61.35 9.94 -13.72
N GLY A 15 60.11 10.43 -13.62
CA GLY A 15 59.40 11.18 -14.64
C GLY A 15 58.32 11.99 -13.94
N THR A 16 58.72 13.11 -13.34
CA THR A 16 57.82 14.13 -12.79
C THR A 16 56.95 14.68 -13.91
N ASP A 17 55.63 14.51 -13.81
CA ASP A 17 54.71 15.47 -14.42
C ASP A 17 53.58 15.78 -13.45
N SER A 18 53.69 16.98 -12.90
CA SER A 18 52.74 17.64 -12.05
C SER A 18 51.54 18.07 -12.88
N ARG A 19 50.40 17.40 -12.71
CA ARG A 19 49.10 18.01 -13.05
C ARG A 19 48.13 17.81 -11.90
N LEU A 20 48.12 18.83 -11.03
CA LEU A 20 47.05 19.11 -10.08
C LEU A 20 45.72 19.04 -10.83
N THR A 21 44.96 17.98 -10.59
CA THR A 21 43.55 17.92 -10.99
C THR A 21 42.77 18.04 -9.69
N SER A 22 42.27 19.25 -9.44
CA SER A 22 41.35 19.51 -8.34
C SER A 22 40.18 18.52 -8.45
N PRO A 23 39.69 17.94 -7.34
CA PRO A 23 38.41 17.23 -7.39
C PRO A 23 37.33 18.21 -7.86
N PRO A 24 36.35 17.76 -8.67
CA PRO A 24 35.22 18.60 -9.03
C PRO A 24 34.49 19.05 -7.76
N PRO A 25 33.88 20.26 -7.75
CA PRO A 25 33.12 20.71 -6.60
C PRO A 25 32.04 19.66 -6.31
N CYS A 26 32.00 19.16 -5.08
CA CYS A 26 30.89 18.33 -4.62
C CYS A 26 29.61 19.13 -4.90
N VAL A 27 28.80 18.65 -5.85
CA VAL A 27 27.45 19.15 -6.03
C VAL A 27 26.70 18.68 -4.80
N GLU A 28 26.45 19.58 -3.86
CA GLU A 28 25.57 19.35 -2.74
C GLU A 28 24.17 19.09 -3.31
N PHE A 29 23.84 17.81 -3.49
CA PHE A 29 22.46 17.42 -3.73
C PHE A 29 21.69 17.73 -2.46
N HIS A 30 20.91 18.80 -2.51
CA HIS A 30 19.95 19.13 -1.47
C HIS A 30 19.05 17.89 -1.29
N ASN A 31 19.16 17.23 -0.14
CA ASN A 31 18.34 16.06 0.16
C ASN A 31 16.89 16.55 0.32
N PRO A 32 15.94 16.15 -0.55
CA PRO A 32 14.54 16.52 -0.37
C PRO A 32 13.91 15.86 0.87
N PHE A 33 14.63 14.96 1.55
CA PHE A 33 14.25 14.30 2.79
C PHE A 33 14.98 14.81 4.03
N SER A 34 15.57 16.01 3.99
CA SER A 34 16.06 16.64 5.23
C SER A 34 14.87 16.94 6.16
N ALA A 35 15.03 16.71 7.47
CA ALA A 35 13.96 16.88 8.47
C ALA A 35 13.32 18.28 8.46
N GLU A 36 14.03 19.29 7.93
CA GLU A 36 13.53 20.65 7.73
C GLU A 36 12.42 20.76 6.67
N SER A 37 12.38 19.86 5.67
CA SER A 37 11.32 19.85 4.63
C SER A 37 10.03 19.15 5.09
N LEU A 38 10.09 18.38 6.19
CA LEU A 38 8.94 17.72 6.84
C LEU A 38 8.36 18.54 8.00
N ALA A 39 8.95 19.70 8.30
CA ALA A 39 8.42 20.61 9.30
C ALA A 39 7.14 21.26 8.76
N TYR A 40 6.00 20.66 9.07
CA TYR A 40 4.70 21.32 8.98
C TYR A 40 4.78 22.65 9.75
N ARG A 41 4.63 23.77 9.02
CA ARG A 41 4.53 25.10 9.60
C ARG A 41 3.04 25.37 9.82
N PRO A 42 2.53 25.40 11.06
CA PRO A 42 1.13 25.71 11.29
C PRO A 42 0.85 27.11 10.73
N GLN A 43 -0.15 27.19 9.85
CA GLN A 43 -0.70 28.49 9.48
C GLN A 43 -1.29 29.13 10.74
N LYS A 44 -1.01 30.43 10.88
CA LYS A 44 -1.43 31.27 12.01
C LYS A 44 -2.92 31.08 12.28
N PRO A 45 -3.37 30.89 13.53
CA PRO A 45 -4.78 30.70 13.82
C PRO A 45 -5.56 31.94 13.39
N ILE A 46 -6.60 31.74 12.58
CA ILE A 46 -7.59 32.76 12.28
C ILE A 46 -8.42 32.94 13.54
N CYS A 47 -8.08 33.93 14.35
CA CYS A 47 -8.99 34.46 15.35
C CYS A 47 -10.18 35.08 14.60
N LEU A 48 -11.34 34.45 14.66
CA LEU A 48 -12.60 35.05 14.22
C LEU A 48 -12.92 36.23 15.15
N ASN A 49 -12.75 37.45 14.66
CA ASN A 49 -13.31 38.62 15.29
C ASN A 49 -14.83 38.57 15.10
N MET A 50 -15.57 38.54 16.20
CA MET A 50 -17.00 38.79 16.22
C MET A 50 -17.21 40.30 16.09
N ASP A 51 -17.77 40.76 14.98
CA ASP A 51 -18.49 42.02 14.93
C ASP A 51 -19.77 41.85 14.09
N THR A 52 -20.88 42.15 14.75
CA THR A 52 -22.27 42.02 14.31
C THR A 52 -22.72 43.26 13.52
N GLU A 53 -23.42 43.07 12.39
CA GLU A 53 -24.65 43.81 12.03
C GLU A 53 -25.36 43.14 10.82
N PRO A 54 -26.71 43.07 10.76
CA PRO A 54 -27.44 42.17 9.86
C PRO A 54 -28.18 42.85 8.68
N SER A 55 -28.74 42.00 7.80
CA SER A 55 -29.93 42.19 6.93
C SER A 55 -29.67 42.24 5.40
N PRO A 56 -30.64 41.92 4.51
CA PRO A 56 -31.36 40.63 4.40
C PRO A 56 -31.41 40.09 2.94
N GLY A 57 -31.62 38.77 2.80
CA GLY A 57 -32.35 38.21 1.65
C GLY A 57 -31.56 37.49 0.54
N ARG A 58 -31.34 36.18 0.72
CA ARG A 58 -31.31 35.18 -0.37
C ARG A 58 -31.53 33.78 0.23
N PRO A 59 -32.53 32.99 -0.20
CA PRO A 59 -32.62 31.59 0.19
C PRO A 59 -31.63 30.77 -0.66
N GLU A 60 -30.54 30.34 -0.04
CA GLU A 60 -29.64 29.30 -0.57
C GLU A 60 -30.19 27.92 -0.19
N PRO A 61 -30.29 26.95 -1.12
CA PRO A 61 -30.76 25.62 -0.83
C PRO A 61 -29.79 24.90 0.12
N SER A 62 -30.28 24.54 1.29
CA SER A 62 -29.55 23.80 2.31
C SER A 62 -29.05 22.47 1.77
N VAL A 63 -27.76 22.37 1.44
CA VAL A 63 -27.07 21.10 1.30
C VAL A 63 -26.92 20.54 2.71
N LEU A 64 -27.87 19.71 3.11
CA LEU A 64 -27.75 18.90 4.32
C LEU A 64 -26.53 17.98 4.15
N PRO A 65 -25.69 17.81 5.19
CA PRO A 65 -24.65 16.80 5.17
C PRO A 65 -25.33 15.43 5.08
N VAL A 66 -25.00 14.67 4.04
CA VAL A 66 -25.47 13.29 3.88
C VAL A 66 -25.03 12.54 5.12
N PRO A 67 -25.95 12.01 5.95
CA PRO A 67 -25.57 11.18 7.07
C PRO A 67 -24.84 9.98 6.51
N MET A 68 -23.66 9.68 7.03
CA MET A 68 -22.97 8.41 6.80
C MET A 68 -23.91 7.29 7.25
N THR A 69 -24.70 6.76 6.32
CA THR A 69 -25.46 5.54 6.57
C THR A 69 -24.43 4.42 6.72
N PRO A 70 -24.36 3.75 7.89
CA PRO A 70 -23.68 2.47 7.97
C PRO A 70 -24.28 1.58 6.88
N SER A 71 -23.42 0.89 6.14
CA SER A 71 -23.80 -0.06 5.11
C SER A 71 -25.08 -0.80 5.50
N SER A 72 -26.15 -0.60 4.71
CA SER A 72 -27.47 -1.14 5.02
C SER A 72 -27.37 -2.64 5.37
N PRO A 73 -28.03 -3.12 6.45
CA PRO A 73 -28.02 -4.54 6.84
C PRO A 73 -28.51 -5.47 5.72
N ASP A 74 -29.26 -4.96 4.74
CA ASP A 74 -29.71 -5.69 3.55
C ASP A 74 -28.54 -6.14 2.65
N CYS A 75 -27.41 -5.43 2.70
CA CYS A 75 -26.22 -5.75 1.91
C CYS A 75 -25.58 -7.07 2.38
N LEU A 76 -25.62 -7.36 3.69
CA LEU A 76 -24.97 -8.53 4.30
C LEU A 76 -25.58 -9.85 3.80
N GLY A 77 -26.90 -9.89 3.59
CA GLY A 77 -27.61 -11.05 3.06
C GLY A 77 -27.32 -11.33 1.57
N THR A 78 -27.03 -10.29 0.79
CA THR A 78 -26.75 -10.43 -0.66
C THR A 78 -25.27 -10.65 -0.97
N TRP A 79 -24.37 -10.12 -0.15
CA TRP A 79 -22.92 -10.19 -0.36
C TRP A 79 -22.33 -11.54 0.05
N HIS A 80 -22.67 -12.05 1.24
CA HIS A 80 -22.03 -13.24 1.80
C HIS A 80 -22.18 -14.51 0.93
N PRO A 81 -23.35 -14.81 0.33
CA PRO A 81 -23.47 -15.93 -0.60
C PRO A 81 -22.54 -15.81 -1.81
N ARG A 82 -22.33 -14.59 -2.34
CA ARG A 82 -21.41 -14.35 -3.45
C ARG A 82 -19.95 -14.53 -3.02
N TYR A 83 -19.59 -14.07 -1.82
CA TYR A 83 -18.29 -14.33 -1.22
C TYR A 83 -18.00 -15.83 -1.06
N LEU A 84 -18.99 -16.61 -0.59
CA LEU A 84 -18.88 -18.06 -0.50
C LEU A 84 -18.72 -18.71 -1.89
N ALA A 85 -19.44 -18.23 -2.90
CA ALA A 85 -19.29 -18.70 -4.28
C ALA A 85 -17.87 -18.46 -4.81
N CYS A 86 -17.29 -17.27 -4.59
CA CYS A 86 -15.90 -16.98 -4.94
C CYS A 86 -14.92 -17.91 -4.21
N THR A 87 -15.16 -18.17 -2.92
CA THR A 87 -14.32 -19.06 -2.11
C THR A 87 -14.38 -20.49 -2.64
N HIS A 88 -15.58 -20.98 -2.94
CA HIS A 88 -15.78 -22.30 -3.52
C HIS A 88 -15.10 -22.41 -4.88
N PHE A 89 -15.32 -21.45 -5.79
CA PHE A 89 -14.68 -21.41 -7.10
C PHE A 89 -13.15 -21.46 -7.00
N PHE A 90 -12.57 -20.65 -6.10
CA PHE A 90 -11.13 -20.61 -5.90
C PHE A 90 -10.55 -21.97 -5.51
N VAL A 91 -11.22 -22.66 -4.57
CA VAL A 91 -10.79 -23.96 -4.05
C VAL A 91 -11.12 -25.10 -5.02
N SER A 92 -12.28 -25.11 -5.65
CA SER A 92 -12.68 -26.24 -6.50
C SER A 92 -12.05 -26.18 -7.89
N HIS A 93 -11.76 -24.98 -8.40
CA HIS A 93 -11.40 -24.76 -9.79
C HIS A 93 -10.14 -23.93 -9.96
N ALA A 94 -10.13 -22.68 -9.50
CA ALA A 94 -9.09 -21.70 -9.85
C ALA A 94 -7.68 -22.18 -9.50
N GLN A 95 -7.50 -22.73 -8.29
CA GLN A 95 -6.19 -23.20 -7.80
C GLN A 95 -5.54 -24.31 -8.64
N TYR A 96 -6.31 -24.99 -9.50
CA TYR A 96 -5.82 -26.04 -10.39
C TYR A 96 -5.50 -25.53 -11.80
N THR A 97 -5.79 -24.26 -12.10
CA THR A 97 -5.52 -23.69 -13.42
C THR A 97 -4.04 -23.30 -13.56
N PRO A 98 -3.42 -23.48 -14.75
CA PRO A 98 -2.02 -23.09 -14.96
C PRO A 98 -1.74 -21.60 -14.74
N ALA A 99 -2.71 -20.74 -15.06
CA ALA A 99 -2.59 -19.29 -14.86
C ALA A 99 -2.49 -18.94 -13.36
N VAL A 100 -3.36 -19.49 -12.53
CA VAL A 100 -3.34 -19.25 -11.08
C VAL A 100 -2.12 -19.89 -10.42
N GLN A 101 -1.72 -21.10 -10.84
CA GLN A 101 -0.52 -21.76 -10.31
C GLN A 101 0.76 -21.01 -10.62
N SER A 102 0.92 -20.54 -11.86
CA SER A 102 2.08 -19.76 -12.26
C SER A 102 2.14 -18.41 -11.54
N LEU A 103 1.00 -17.72 -11.42
CA LEU A 103 0.95 -16.45 -10.69
C LEU A 103 1.19 -16.65 -9.20
N ALA A 104 0.61 -17.69 -8.58
CA ALA A 104 0.82 -18.01 -7.18
C ALA A 104 2.30 -18.31 -6.89
N ALA A 105 2.96 -19.11 -7.73
CA ALA A 105 4.38 -19.36 -7.61
C ALA A 105 5.21 -18.09 -7.76
N PHE A 106 4.89 -17.23 -8.74
CA PHE A 106 5.58 -15.96 -8.96
C PHE A 106 5.42 -14.97 -7.80
N LEU A 107 4.23 -14.95 -7.18
CA LEU A 107 3.90 -14.03 -6.09
C LEU A 107 4.18 -14.61 -4.69
N ASN A 108 4.80 -15.79 -4.61
CA ASN A 108 5.07 -16.52 -3.36
C ASN A 108 3.80 -16.75 -2.51
N ILE A 109 2.75 -17.23 -3.15
CA ILE A 109 1.45 -17.59 -2.55
C ILE A 109 1.34 -19.11 -2.47
N ARG A 110 0.95 -19.65 -1.31
CA ARG A 110 0.58 -21.05 -1.14
C ARG A 110 -0.90 -21.24 -1.42
N LEU A 111 -1.19 -21.98 -2.48
CA LEU A 111 -2.55 -22.38 -2.81
C LEU A 111 -3.09 -23.36 -1.76
N PRO A 112 -4.41 -23.43 -1.54
CA PRO A 112 -5.02 -24.35 -0.58
C PRO A 112 -4.56 -25.81 -0.76
N CYS A 113 -4.40 -26.27 -2.00
CA CYS A 113 -3.92 -27.61 -2.32
C CYS A 113 -2.47 -27.90 -1.91
N GLN A 114 -1.68 -26.87 -1.60
CA GLN A 114 -0.27 -26.97 -1.18
C GLN A 114 -0.09 -26.94 0.34
N GLN A 115 -1.19 -26.78 1.09
CA GLN A 115 -1.20 -26.69 2.55
C GLN A 115 -1.40 -28.10 3.15
N SER A 116 -0.41 -28.98 3.00
CA SER A 116 -0.44 -30.31 3.61
C SER A 116 -0.40 -30.20 5.14
N GLY A 117 -1.53 -30.48 5.81
CA GLY A 117 -1.58 -30.70 7.26
C GLY A 117 -2.43 -29.73 8.09
N ALA A 118 -3.06 -28.71 7.48
CA ALA A 118 -4.06 -27.90 8.18
C ALA A 118 -5.44 -28.59 8.12
N PRO A 119 -6.23 -28.60 9.22
CA PRO A 119 -7.63 -29.01 9.14
C PRO A 119 -8.32 -28.13 8.09
N ALA A 120 -9.24 -28.71 7.32
CA ALA A 120 -9.98 -28.10 6.19
C ALA A 120 -10.73 -26.82 6.58
N THR A 121 -9.97 -25.77 6.87
CA THR A 121 -10.42 -24.44 7.21
C THR A 121 -10.54 -23.72 5.88
N HIS A 122 -11.70 -23.14 5.62
CA HIS A 122 -11.89 -22.35 4.41
C HIS A 122 -10.75 -21.34 4.27
N PRO A 123 -10.04 -21.30 3.12
CA PRO A 123 -8.93 -20.39 2.96
C PRO A 123 -9.44 -18.96 3.05
N SER A 124 -8.76 -18.12 3.83
CA SER A 124 -9.08 -16.70 3.88
C SER A 124 -8.70 -16.04 2.57
N LEU A 125 -9.70 -15.72 1.73
CA LEU A 125 -9.48 -15.00 0.46
C LEU A 125 -8.72 -13.69 0.67
N ARG A 126 -8.79 -13.09 1.87
CA ARG A 126 -8.09 -11.86 2.21
C ARG A 126 -6.58 -11.99 2.08
N ALA A 127 -5.98 -13.14 2.42
CA ALA A 127 -4.53 -13.33 2.27
C ALA A 127 -4.09 -13.23 0.79
N TYR A 128 -4.87 -13.84 -0.10
CA TYR A 128 -4.65 -13.81 -1.54
C TYR A 128 -4.86 -12.40 -2.11
N ILE A 129 -5.97 -11.75 -1.74
CA ILE A 129 -6.29 -10.38 -2.17
C ILE A 129 -5.17 -9.41 -1.76
N ARG A 130 -4.67 -9.51 -0.52
CA ARG A 130 -3.55 -8.69 -0.04
C ARG A 130 -2.31 -8.85 -0.90
N ARG A 131 -1.95 -10.09 -1.26
CA ARG A 131 -0.78 -10.35 -2.10
C ARG A 131 -0.97 -9.85 -3.54
N LEU A 132 -2.17 -9.99 -4.11
CA LEU A 132 -2.47 -9.45 -5.44
C LEU A 132 -2.36 -7.92 -5.46
N ILE A 133 -2.98 -7.23 -4.50
CA ILE A 133 -2.98 -5.76 -4.43
C ILE A 133 -1.57 -5.21 -4.23
N VAL A 134 -0.84 -5.73 -3.26
CA VAL A 134 0.49 -5.21 -2.89
C VAL A 134 1.52 -5.38 -4.01
N THR A 135 1.31 -6.36 -4.90
CA THR A 135 2.15 -6.62 -6.08
C THR A 135 1.57 -6.02 -7.37
N ALA A 136 0.47 -5.28 -7.29
CA ALA A 136 -0.30 -4.70 -8.39
C ALA A 136 -0.75 -5.72 -9.46
N GLN A 137 -1.20 -6.89 -8.99
CA GLN A 137 -1.75 -8.00 -9.79
C GLN A 137 -3.25 -8.19 -9.53
N ASP A 138 -3.99 -7.09 -9.41
CA ASP A 138 -5.41 -7.05 -9.11
C ASP A 138 -6.26 -6.56 -10.30
N SER A 139 -5.81 -6.87 -11.53
CA SER A 139 -6.60 -6.54 -12.73
C SER A 139 -7.89 -7.38 -12.79
N PRO A 140 -8.96 -6.88 -13.43
CA PRO A 140 -10.21 -7.62 -13.55
C PRO A 140 -10.04 -9.04 -14.12
N ALA A 141 -9.09 -9.24 -15.05
CA ALA A 141 -8.79 -10.55 -15.62
C ALA A 141 -8.13 -11.51 -14.61
N VAL A 142 -7.25 -11.01 -13.74
CA VAL A 142 -6.65 -11.82 -12.67
C VAL A 142 -7.68 -12.14 -11.59
N LEU A 143 -8.53 -11.17 -11.23
CA LEU A 143 -9.59 -11.35 -10.25
C LEU A 143 -10.64 -12.37 -10.72
N ASP A 144 -11.01 -12.32 -11.99
CA ASP A 144 -11.86 -13.33 -12.63
C ASP A 144 -11.21 -14.72 -12.60
N ALA A 145 -9.92 -14.82 -12.96
CA ALA A 145 -9.20 -16.09 -12.93
C ALA A 145 -9.10 -16.70 -11.52
N PHE A 146 -9.01 -15.88 -10.46
CA PHE A 146 -8.94 -16.35 -9.08
C PHE A 146 -10.31 -16.62 -8.46
N PHE A 147 -11.30 -15.76 -8.71
CA PHE A 147 -12.55 -15.72 -7.92
C PHE A 147 -13.82 -15.95 -8.74
N GLY A 148 -13.70 -16.08 -10.06
CA GLY A 148 -14.80 -16.34 -11.00
C GLY A 148 -15.56 -15.09 -11.42
N GLU A 149 -16.51 -15.23 -12.34
CA GLU A 149 -17.20 -14.12 -13.03
C GLU A 149 -17.90 -13.12 -12.09
N ASP A 150 -18.47 -13.59 -10.96
CA ASP A 150 -19.16 -12.74 -9.98
C ASP A 150 -18.25 -12.24 -8.83
N TRP A 151 -16.94 -12.16 -9.07
CA TRP A 151 -15.99 -11.67 -8.08
C TRP A 151 -16.34 -10.27 -7.58
N ALA A 152 -16.91 -9.41 -8.43
CA ALA A 152 -17.27 -8.05 -8.07
C ALA A 152 -18.32 -8.01 -6.96
N GLY A 153 -19.29 -8.93 -6.98
CA GLY A 153 -20.32 -9.07 -5.96
C GLY A 153 -19.85 -9.74 -4.68
N GLY A 154 -18.83 -10.61 -4.75
CA GLY A 154 -18.32 -11.38 -3.61
C GLY A 154 -17.09 -10.77 -2.93
N VAL A 155 -16.02 -10.49 -3.66
CA VAL A 155 -14.76 -9.97 -3.10
C VAL A 155 -14.49 -8.51 -3.45
N GLY A 156 -15.31 -7.89 -4.30
CA GLY A 156 -15.10 -6.52 -4.77
C GLY A 156 -14.97 -5.48 -3.64
N SER A 157 -15.80 -5.57 -2.60
CA SER A 157 -15.71 -4.69 -1.43
C SER A 157 -14.40 -4.88 -0.65
N ILE A 158 -13.95 -6.13 -0.51
CA ILE A 158 -12.68 -6.45 0.17
C ILE A 158 -11.49 -5.88 -0.60
N ILE A 159 -11.52 -5.98 -1.94
CA ILE A 159 -10.46 -5.46 -2.82
C ILE A 159 -10.38 -3.94 -2.69
N LYS A 160 -11.51 -3.24 -2.82
CA LYS A 160 -11.58 -1.78 -2.66
C LYS A 160 -11.02 -1.34 -1.31
N GLN A 161 -11.49 -1.96 -0.23
CA GLN A 161 -11.01 -1.67 1.12
C GLN A 161 -9.50 -1.88 1.25
N GLU A 162 -8.97 -2.97 0.69
CA GLU A 162 -7.57 -3.32 0.82
C GLU A 162 -6.65 -2.44 -0.04
N ARG A 163 -7.11 -1.94 -1.19
CA ARG A 163 -6.37 -0.93 -1.98
C ARG A 163 -6.22 0.39 -1.22
N VAL A 164 -7.29 0.85 -0.57
CA VAL A 164 -7.24 2.03 0.33
C VAL A 164 -6.28 1.79 1.50
N ASN A 165 -6.37 0.62 2.15
CA ASN A 165 -5.47 0.25 3.25
C ASN A 165 -3.99 0.22 2.81
N TYR A 166 -3.72 -0.23 1.59
CA TYR A 166 -2.37 -0.29 1.06
C TYR A 166 -1.80 1.12 0.84
N LEU A 167 -2.57 2.03 0.25
CA LEU A 167 -2.18 3.45 0.12
C LEU A 167 -1.91 4.09 1.48
N PHE A 168 -2.79 3.83 2.45
CA PHE A 168 -2.65 4.29 3.83
C PHE A 168 -1.34 3.81 4.48
N THR A 169 -1.04 2.51 4.34
CA THR A 169 0.15 1.90 4.93
C THR A 169 1.43 2.45 4.28
N ALA A 170 1.42 2.59 2.96
CA ALA A 170 2.53 3.14 2.19
C ALA A 170 2.81 4.61 2.54
N LYS A 171 1.76 5.43 2.69
CA LYS A 171 1.87 6.85 3.04
C LYS A 171 2.36 7.07 4.47
N SER A 172 1.88 6.28 5.43
CA SER A 172 2.23 6.42 6.86
C SER A 172 3.61 5.90 7.22
N GLY A 173 3.91 4.64 6.85
CA GLY A 173 5.09 3.91 7.32
C GLY A 173 6.21 3.79 6.30
N GLY A 174 5.99 4.24 5.07
CA GLY A 174 6.91 4.02 3.95
C GLY A 174 6.97 2.56 3.49
N TRP A 175 7.77 2.31 2.45
CA TRP A 175 7.81 1.02 1.74
C TRP A 175 8.30 -0.16 2.59
N ALA A 176 9.29 0.04 3.45
CA ALA A 176 9.84 -1.05 4.26
C ALA A 176 8.84 -1.55 5.31
N SER A 177 8.19 -0.63 6.04
CA SER A 177 7.13 -0.96 7.01
C SER A 177 5.93 -1.60 6.31
N THR A 178 5.56 -1.06 5.15
CA THR A 178 4.48 -1.64 4.32
C THR A 178 4.79 -3.07 3.94
N LYS A 179 6.02 -3.38 3.51
CA LYS A 179 6.39 -4.76 3.18
C LYS A 179 6.20 -5.69 4.39
N ALA A 180 6.68 -5.28 5.55
CA ALA A 180 6.54 -6.05 6.78
C ALA A 180 5.07 -6.27 7.17
N ALA A 181 4.19 -5.28 6.96
CA ALA A 181 2.75 -5.39 7.25
C ALA A 181 2.00 -6.36 6.30
N TYR A 182 2.56 -6.65 5.13
CA TYR A 182 2.00 -7.55 4.12
C TYR A 182 2.74 -8.89 3.99
N ASP A 183 3.86 -9.07 4.69
CA ASP A 183 4.53 -10.37 4.81
C ASP A 183 3.64 -11.31 5.66
N SER A 184 3.41 -12.53 5.15
CA SER A 184 2.67 -13.58 5.87
C SER A 184 3.69 -14.55 6.45
N LEU A 185 4.02 -14.37 7.73
CA LEU A 185 5.02 -15.16 8.42
C LEU A 185 4.49 -16.56 8.81
N PRO A 186 5.35 -17.59 8.86
CA PRO A 186 6.82 -17.53 8.73
C PRO A 186 7.38 -17.60 7.29
N ASP A 187 6.67 -18.18 6.32
CA ASP A 187 7.29 -18.62 5.05
C ASP A 187 6.78 -17.87 3.79
N GLU A 188 5.70 -17.11 3.88
CA GLU A 188 5.08 -16.42 2.74
C GLU A 188 5.42 -14.92 2.76
N GLN A 189 6.68 -14.59 2.48
CA GLN A 189 7.09 -13.20 2.30
C GLN A 189 6.58 -12.63 0.97
N THR A 190 6.16 -11.37 1.00
CA THR A 190 5.82 -10.61 -0.20
C THR A 190 7.11 -10.37 -1.01
N PRO A 191 7.18 -10.80 -2.28
CA PRO A 191 8.42 -10.77 -3.04
C PRO A 191 8.88 -9.35 -3.36
N PHE A 192 7.94 -8.45 -3.65
CA PHE A 192 8.18 -7.03 -3.92
C PHE A 192 6.88 -6.25 -3.75
N LEU A 193 6.99 -4.93 -3.60
CA LEU A 193 5.87 -4.01 -3.60
C LEU A 193 5.80 -3.26 -4.93
N ARG A 194 4.59 -2.89 -5.36
CA ARG A 194 4.40 -1.99 -6.50
C ARG A 194 3.41 -0.88 -6.14
N PRO A 195 3.56 0.35 -6.66
CA PRO A 195 2.48 1.33 -6.65
C PRO A 195 1.21 0.73 -7.24
N LEU A 196 0.03 1.12 -6.73
CA LEU A 196 -1.24 0.67 -7.28
C LEU A 196 -1.32 0.97 -8.77
N ARG A 197 -1.90 0.03 -9.52
CA ARG A 197 -2.13 0.21 -10.95
C ARG A 197 -3.36 1.10 -11.13
N GLU A 198 -3.16 2.20 -11.87
CA GLU A 198 -4.20 3.14 -12.29
C GLU A 198 -5.24 3.39 -11.17
N PRO A 199 -4.81 3.90 -9.99
CA PRO A 199 -5.75 4.25 -8.95
C PRO A 199 -6.68 5.32 -9.51
N ALA A 200 -7.98 5.09 -9.40
CA ALA A 200 -8.96 6.06 -9.86
C ALA A 200 -8.95 7.28 -8.93
N GLU A 201 -9.25 8.46 -9.45
CA GLU A 201 -9.14 9.70 -8.67
C GLU A 201 -10.08 9.70 -7.46
N ASP A 202 -11.26 9.10 -7.60
CA ASP A 202 -12.21 8.87 -6.51
C ASP A 202 -11.65 7.95 -5.42
N GLU A 203 -10.90 6.91 -5.79
CA GLU A 203 -10.23 6.03 -4.84
C GLU A 203 -9.10 6.75 -4.08
N LEU A 204 -8.35 7.61 -4.76
CA LEU A 204 -7.33 8.45 -4.13
C LEU A 204 -7.95 9.44 -3.16
N GLN A 205 -9.03 10.11 -3.55
CA GLN A 205 -9.74 11.06 -2.69
C GLN A 205 -10.37 10.34 -1.49
N GLU A 206 -11.01 9.19 -1.69
CA GLU A 206 -11.58 8.40 -0.59
C GLU A 206 -10.50 7.93 0.39
N ALA A 207 -9.31 7.59 -0.12
CA ALA A 207 -8.16 7.26 0.72
C ALA A 207 -7.64 8.49 1.49
N GLU A 208 -7.57 9.67 0.85
CA GLU A 208 -7.12 10.92 1.48
C GLU A 208 -8.11 11.43 2.54
N ASP A 209 -9.41 11.31 2.28
CA ASP A 209 -10.47 11.71 3.21
C ASP A 209 -10.43 10.82 4.46
N ARG A 210 -10.35 9.49 4.26
CA ARG A 210 -10.20 8.54 5.38
C ARG A 210 -8.90 8.75 6.14
N TRP A 211 -7.81 9.06 5.43
CA TRP A 211 -6.53 9.41 6.03
C TRP A 211 -6.67 10.67 6.91
N SER A 212 -7.32 11.71 6.38
CA SER A 212 -7.53 12.98 7.08
C SER A 212 -8.44 12.81 8.30
N GLU A 213 -9.51 12.02 8.19
CA GLU A 213 -10.40 11.68 9.31
C GLU A 213 -9.64 10.92 10.41
N TRP A 214 -8.81 9.95 10.03
CA TRP A 214 -8.03 9.18 11.00
C TRP A 214 -6.94 10.00 11.69
N LEU A 215 -6.29 10.94 10.99
CA LEU A 215 -5.37 11.89 11.64
C LEU A 215 -6.11 12.91 12.53
N ALA A 216 -7.34 13.28 12.18
CA ALA A 216 -8.20 14.05 13.08
C ALA A 216 -8.57 13.24 14.33
N MET A 217 -8.63 11.89 14.20
CA MET A 217 -8.58 10.95 15.31
C MET A 217 -7.17 10.79 15.93
N GLU A 218 -6.25 11.71 15.76
CA GLU A 218 -5.09 11.87 16.65
C GLU A 218 -5.25 13.18 17.42
N ASP A 219 -5.71 14.23 16.73
CA ASP A 219 -6.05 15.54 17.31
C ASP A 219 -7.11 15.46 18.43
N TRP A 220 -8.12 14.58 18.33
CA TRP A 220 -9.08 14.32 19.43
C TRP A 220 -8.42 13.76 20.72
N MET A 221 -7.23 13.12 20.63
CA MET A 221 -6.48 12.63 21.80
C MET A 221 -5.60 13.72 22.43
N VAL A 222 -5.44 14.87 21.77
CA VAL A 222 -4.53 15.95 22.19
C VAL A 222 -5.26 17.29 22.39
N GLY A 223 -6.56 17.37 22.08
CA GLY A 223 -7.40 18.58 22.21
C GLY A 223 -8.34 18.62 23.43
N PRO A 224 -8.97 19.78 23.72
CA PRO A 224 -9.88 19.97 24.88
C PRO A 224 -11.18 19.14 24.86
N CYS A 225 -11.37 18.27 23.85
CA CYS A 225 -12.46 17.30 23.76
C CYS A 225 -12.05 15.88 24.18
N SER A 226 -10.89 15.72 24.84
CA SER A 226 -10.56 14.52 25.63
C SER A 226 -11.70 14.18 26.60
N PRO A 227 -12.18 12.93 26.69
CA PRO A 227 -13.15 12.52 27.72
C PRO A 227 -12.54 12.40 29.13
N TRP A 228 -11.30 12.85 29.32
CA TRP A 228 -10.59 12.92 30.60
C TRP A 228 -10.15 14.34 30.89
#